data_AF-A0A8S0VC40-F1
#
_entry.id   AF-A0A8S0VC40-F1
#
_cell.length_a   1.000
_cell.length_b   1.000
_cell.length_c   1.000
_cell.angle_alpha   90.00
_cell.angle_beta   90.00
_cell.angle_gamma   90.00
#
_symmetry.space_group_name_H-M   'P 1'
#
loop_
_entity.id
_entity.type
_entity.pdbx_description
1 polymer ?
#
loop_
_entity_poly.entity_id
_entity_poly.type
_entity_poly.pdbx_seq_one_letter_code
_entity_poly.pdbx_strand_id
1 'polypeptide(L)'
;MQVIDKAVPALVDLAEISTLGDHKKLGDSIVNVLRECIQSQGAGRNSISSHAKEEVEELLNSRQRLKWEKNMLKEDLHIKQAAALVVKLEGNSLFSSGDISGAPSKYSEALALCPMRSKKERVVLYSNRAQCNLLLQQPLAAISDATRALCIHSPINRHAKSLWRRAQAYDMLGLAKESLLDAILFINECSQSSDPDLSLRQNKVPDYAERLVKKQMRAAWLFREAAIKHGGVQCEGDAGDMYGQETDDSEWETASESDIGNDERDDFGKNDRAWKADIERKERYNKAMTKDMKQGYNMLLMEDEA
;
A
#
# COMPACT_ATOMS: atom_id res chain seq x y z
N MET A 1 -3.17 27.51 -2.70
CA MET A 1 -2.70 26.13 -2.42
C MET A 1 -1.60 25.81 -3.41
N GLN A 2 -0.40 25.48 -2.92
CA GLN A 2 0.74 25.26 -3.80
C GLN A 2 0.66 23.89 -4.45
N VAL A 3 1.29 23.71 -5.61
CA VAL A 3 1.32 22.41 -6.32
C VAL A 3 1.88 21.31 -5.42
N ILE A 4 2.87 21.66 -4.58
CA ILE A 4 3.49 20.73 -3.63
C ILE A 4 2.51 20.23 -2.55
N ASP A 5 1.63 21.09 -2.03
CA ASP A 5 0.63 20.68 -1.01
C ASP A 5 -0.34 19.62 -1.56
N LYS A 6 -0.61 19.65 -2.88
CA LYS A 6 -1.41 18.62 -3.54
C LYS A 6 -0.62 17.34 -3.86
N ALA A 7 0.67 17.48 -4.11
CA ALA A 7 1.51 16.38 -4.55
C ALA A 7 2.05 15.54 -3.38
N VAL A 8 2.28 16.15 -2.21
CA VAL A 8 2.89 15.49 -1.04
C VAL A 8 2.18 14.20 -0.65
N PRO A 9 0.85 14.13 -0.49
CA PRO A 9 0.18 12.89 -0.08
C PRO A 9 0.48 11.72 -1.03
N ALA A 10 0.35 11.96 -2.34
CA ALA A 10 0.63 10.96 -3.35
C ALA A 10 2.11 10.56 -3.40
N LEU A 11 3.02 11.52 -3.24
CA LEU A 11 4.47 11.25 -3.22
C LEU A 11 4.88 10.46 -1.97
N VAL A 12 4.28 10.74 -0.81
CA VAL A 12 4.54 10.01 0.43
C VAL A 12 4.09 8.55 0.30
N ASP A 13 2.90 8.32 -0.26
CA ASP A 13 2.42 6.95 -0.52
C ASP A 13 3.33 6.21 -1.52
N LEU A 14 3.78 6.87 -2.59
CA LEU A 14 4.70 6.30 -3.58
C LEU A 14 6.12 6.10 -3.03
N ALA A 15 6.51 6.81 -1.97
CA ALA A 15 7.84 6.71 -1.40
C ALA A 15 8.13 5.32 -0.82
N GLU A 16 7.13 4.49 -0.52
CA GLU A 16 7.33 3.12 -0.05
C GLU A 16 7.70 2.14 -1.18
N ILE A 17 7.51 2.54 -2.45
CA ILE A 17 7.84 1.71 -3.61
C ILE A 17 9.36 1.61 -3.78
N SER A 18 9.85 0.37 -3.81
CA SER A 18 11.29 0.08 -3.95
C SER A 18 11.77 0.06 -5.41
N THR A 19 10.90 -0.36 -6.33
CA THR A 19 11.19 -0.50 -7.77
C THR A 19 9.93 -0.24 -8.58
N LEU A 20 10.03 0.57 -9.64
CA LEU A 20 8.96 0.79 -10.61
C LEU A 20 9.54 0.69 -12.03
N GLY A 21 9.24 -0.39 -12.74
CA GLY A 21 9.89 -0.70 -14.02
C GLY A 21 11.42 -0.74 -13.87
N ASP A 22 12.12 0.03 -14.69
CA ASP A 22 13.59 0.13 -14.66
C ASP A 22 14.13 1.04 -13.54
N HIS A 23 13.25 1.79 -12.86
CA HIS A 23 13.66 2.71 -11.80
C HIS A 23 13.87 1.98 -10.47
N LYS A 24 15.11 1.65 -10.18
CA LYS A 24 15.55 1.16 -8.87
C LYS A 24 15.67 2.32 -7.89
N LYS A 25 15.26 2.10 -6.63
CA LYS A 25 15.33 3.09 -5.54
C LYS A 25 14.46 4.34 -5.76
N LEU A 26 13.38 4.22 -6.53
CA LEU A 26 12.45 5.34 -6.77
C LEU A 26 11.98 5.98 -5.45
N GLY A 27 11.58 5.16 -4.47
CA GLY A 27 11.16 5.67 -3.17
C GLY A 27 12.25 6.45 -2.43
N ASP A 28 13.53 6.08 -2.55
CA ASP A 28 14.63 6.85 -1.94
C ASP A 28 14.81 8.21 -2.65
N SER A 29 14.66 8.25 -3.98
CA SER A 29 14.71 9.49 -4.74
C SER A 29 13.58 10.44 -4.34
N ILE A 30 12.36 9.93 -4.19
CA ILE A 30 11.20 10.73 -3.75
C ILE A 30 11.47 11.32 -2.36
N VAL A 31 11.94 10.51 -1.41
CA VAL A 31 12.26 10.96 -0.04
C VAL A 31 13.31 12.08 -0.05
N ASN A 32 14.36 11.95 -0.87
CA ASN A 32 15.42 12.96 -0.94
C ASN A 32 14.90 14.30 -1.50
N VAL A 33 14.11 14.26 -2.57
CA VAL A 33 13.49 15.46 -3.15
C VAL A 33 12.56 16.15 -2.14
N LEU A 34 11.69 15.38 -1.48
CA LEU A 34 10.78 15.94 -0.45
C LEU A 34 11.54 16.58 0.71
N ARG A 35 12.67 15.98 1.14
CA ARG A 35 13.53 16.54 2.19
C ARG A 35 14.15 17.88 1.76
N GLU A 36 14.71 17.94 0.56
CA GLU A 36 15.32 19.16 0.01
C GLU A 36 14.28 20.28 -0.16
N CYS A 37 13.06 19.93 -0.58
CA CYS A 37 11.95 20.87 -0.69
C CYS A 37 11.58 21.53 0.64
N ILE A 38 11.68 20.82 1.77
CA ILE A 38 11.40 21.39 3.10
C ILE A 38 12.59 22.21 3.62
N GLN A 39 13.82 21.75 3.40
CA GLN A 39 15.03 22.41 3.93
C GLN A 39 15.38 23.70 3.20
N SER A 40 15.06 23.82 1.90
CA SER A 40 15.38 25.00 1.09
C SER A 40 14.49 26.23 1.36
N GLN A 41 13.46 26.13 2.22
CA GLN A 41 12.45 27.19 2.40
C GLN A 41 12.84 28.34 3.36
N GLY A 42 14.13 28.50 3.69
CA GLY A 42 14.59 29.52 4.64
C GLY A 42 14.44 31.00 4.23
N ALA A 43 14.01 31.35 3.01
CA ALA A 43 14.02 32.76 2.57
C ALA A 43 13.04 33.18 1.44
N GLY A 44 12.04 32.38 1.06
CA GLY A 44 11.20 32.67 -0.13
C GLY A 44 9.70 32.51 0.08
N ARG A 45 8.91 33.28 -0.69
CA ARG A 45 7.43 33.45 -0.68
C ARG A 45 6.55 32.19 -0.81
N ASN A 46 7.10 30.97 -0.74
CA ASN A 46 6.38 29.73 -0.99
C ASN A 46 6.33 28.82 0.24
N SER A 47 5.52 29.17 1.24
CA SER A 47 5.36 28.35 2.44
C SER A 47 4.57 27.06 2.13
N ILE A 48 5.21 25.89 2.23
CA ILE A 48 4.52 24.59 2.33
C ILE A 48 3.60 24.61 3.56
N SER A 49 2.40 24.04 3.43
CA SER A 49 1.44 23.89 4.54
C SER A 49 2.02 23.09 5.72
N SER A 50 1.51 23.31 6.94
CA SER A 50 1.93 22.53 8.11
C SER A 50 1.69 21.03 7.91
N HIS A 51 0.52 20.67 7.36
CA HIS A 51 0.14 19.29 7.06
C HIS A 51 1.13 18.59 6.13
N ALA A 52 1.48 19.21 5.01
CA ALA A 52 2.44 18.61 4.07
C ALA A 52 3.84 18.47 4.69
N LYS A 53 4.24 19.34 5.61
CA LYS A 53 5.49 19.18 6.36
C LYS A 53 5.42 17.99 7.32
N GLU A 54 4.32 17.83 8.03
CA GLU A 54 4.08 16.71 8.95
C GLU A 54 4.13 15.35 8.23
N GLU A 55 3.50 15.24 7.06
CA GLU A 55 3.51 14.00 6.25
C GLU A 55 4.92 13.62 5.78
N VAL A 56 5.71 14.61 5.33
CA VAL A 56 7.11 14.36 4.93
C VAL A 56 7.98 14.02 6.13
N GLU A 57 7.76 14.65 7.28
CA GLU A 57 8.47 14.34 8.52
C GLU A 57 8.13 12.92 9.01
N GLU A 58 6.87 12.49 8.92
CA GLU A 58 6.46 11.11 9.20
C GLU A 58 7.18 10.11 8.28
N LEU A 59 7.31 10.43 6.98
CA LEU A 59 8.04 9.62 6.01
C LEU A 59 9.54 9.52 6.36
N LEU A 60 10.16 10.63 6.76
CA LEU A 60 11.57 10.65 7.18
C LEU A 60 11.80 9.83 8.45
N ASN A 61 10.91 9.97 9.44
CA ASN A 61 10.92 9.18 10.67
C ASN A 61 10.75 7.68 10.39
N SER A 62 9.89 7.32 9.43
CA SER A 62 9.70 5.94 8.98
C SER A 62 10.98 5.37 8.36
N ARG A 63 11.69 6.15 7.54
CA ARG A 63 13.00 5.77 6.97
C ARG A 63 14.07 5.62 8.04
N GLN A 64 14.06 6.48 9.05
CA GLN A 64 14.96 6.35 10.20
C GLN A 64 14.64 5.09 10.98
N ARG A 65 13.38 4.83 11.33
CA ARG A 65 12.95 3.60 12.02
C ARG A 65 13.45 2.34 11.31
N LEU A 66 13.31 2.26 9.99
CA LEU A 66 13.83 1.14 9.19
C LEU A 66 15.36 0.97 9.31
N LYS A 67 16.13 2.06 9.42
CA LYS A 67 17.58 2.00 9.65
C LYS A 67 17.93 1.56 11.07
N TRP A 68 17.14 1.95 12.07
CA TRP A 68 17.36 1.53 13.45
C TRP A 68 17.04 0.05 13.63
N GLU A 69 15.92 -0.41 13.07
CA GLU A 69 15.53 -1.83 13.07
C GLU A 69 16.49 -2.73 12.30
N LYS A 70 17.31 -2.17 11.38
CA LYS A 70 18.41 -2.93 10.74
C LYS A 70 19.48 -3.37 11.72
N ASN A 71 19.69 -2.61 12.78
CA ASN A 71 20.74 -2.84 13.77
C ASN A 71 20.18 -3.43 15.08
N MET A 72 18.86 -3.66 15.17
CA MET A 72 18.24 -4.33 16.32
C MET A 72 18.60 -5.82 16.34
N LEU A 73 18.65 -6.38 17.55
CA LEU A 73 18.73 -7.81 17.76
C LEU A 73 17.48 -8.51 17.21
N LYS A 74 17.63 -9.78 16.80
CA LYS A 74 16.52 -10.55 16.25
C LYS A 74 15.44 -10.81 17.29
N GLU A 75 15.86 -11.07 18.52
CA GLU A 75 14.98 -11.31 19.66
C GLU A 75 14.08 -10.10 19.92
N ASP A 76 14.65 -8.89 19.92
CA ASP A 76 13.88 -7.66 20.11
C ASP A 76 12.88 -7.41 18.96
N LEU A 77 13.24 -7.81 17.73
CA LEU A 77 12.35 -7.72 16.58
C LEU A 77 11.16 -8.69 16.72
N HIS A 78 11.40 -9.90 17.22
CA HIS A 78 10.35 -10.86 17.53
C HIS A 78 9.44 -10.36 18.66
N ILE A 79 10.00 -9.73 19.71
CA ILE A 79 9.20 -9.12 20.78
C ILE A 79 8.28 -8.03 20.21
N LYS A 80 8.81 -7.15 19.34
CA LYS A 80 7.99 -6.14 18.66
C LYS A 80 6.89 -6.75 17.80
N GLN A 81 7.20 -7.80 17.05
CA GLN A 81 6.23 -8.49 16.21
C GLN A 81 5.12 -9.13 17.05
N ALA A 82 5.48 -9.80 18.15
CA ALA A 82 4.51 -10.38 19.08
C ALA A 82 3.63 -9.30 19.72
N ALA A 83 4.22 -8.18 20.16
CA ALA A 83 3.47 -7.05 20.70
C ALA A 83 2.49 -6.46 19.68
N ALA A 84 2.93 -6.27 18.43
CA ALA A 84 2.07 -5.80 17.35
C ALA A 84 0.91 -6.76 17.07
N LEU A 85 1.16 -8.07 17.11
CA LEU A 85 0.12 -9.09 16.94
C LEU A 85 -0.93 -9.04 18.05
N VAL A 86 -0.53 -8.90 19.32
CA VAL A 86 -1.46 -8.75 20.44
C VAL A 86 -2.37 -7.54 20.24
N VAL A 87 -1.79 -6.39 19.91
CA VAL A 87 -2.55 -5.15 19.69
C VAL A 87 -3.44 -5.26 18.43
N LYS A 88 -3.02 -5.96 17.38
CA LYS A 88 -3.88 -6.29 16.23
C LYS A 88 -5.11 -7.06 16.68
N LEU A 89 -4.93 -8.09 17.51
CA LEU A 89 -6.03 -8.92 17.99
C LEU A 89 -7.02 -8.12 18.85
N GLU A 90 -6.54 -7.15 19.64
CA GLU A 90 -7.41 -6.19 20.33
C GLU A 90 -8.22 -5.35 19.34
N GLY A 91 -7.59 -4.83 18.28
CA GLY A 91 -8.28 -4.10 17.22
C GLY A 91 -9.34 -4.96 16.51
N ASN A 92 -9.01 -6.22 16.21
CA ASN A 92 -9.95 -7.18 15.63
C ASN A 92 -11.14 -7.45 16.58
N SER A 93 -10.89 -7.53 17.90
CA SER A 93 -11.92 -7.74 18.91
C SER A 93 -12.86 -6.53 19.03
N LEU A 94 -12.34 -5.30 18.96
CA LEU A 94 -13.16 -4.09 18.92
C LEU A 94 -14.01 -4.06 17.65
N PHE A 95 -13.39 -4.38 16.51
CA PHE A 95 -14.10 -4.43 15.23
C PHE A 95 -15.24 -5.46 15.24
N SER A 96 -14.98 -6.69 15.70
CA SER A 96 -15.99 -7.76 15.72
C SER A 96 -17.08 -7.56 16.76
N SER A 97 -16.82 -6.81 17.83
CA SER A 97 -17.84 -6.40 18.81
C SER A 97 -18.66 -5.19 18.38
N GLY A 98 -18.37 -4.61 17.20
CA GLY A 98 -19.07 -3.47 16.64
C GLY A 98 -18.54 -2.10 17.09
N ASP A 99 -17.48 -2.05 17.91
CA ASP A 99 -16.77 -0.80 18.20
C ASP A 99 -15.80 -0.46 17.06
N ILE A 100 -16.39 -0.03 15.94
CA ILE A 100 -15.67 0.40 14.75
C ILE A 100 -14.90 1.70 15.01
N SER A 101 -15.31 2.50 16.00
CA SER A 101 -14.65 3.76 16.34
C SER A 101 -13.34 3.58 17.10
N GLY A 102 -13.26 2.56 17.96
CA GLY A 102 -12.06 2.23 18.75
C GLY A 102 -11.02 1.40 17.97
N ALA A 103 -11.47 0.56 17.03
CA ALA A 103 -10.58 -0.32 16.26
C ALA A 103 -9.44 0.39 15.49
N PRO A 104 -9.65 1.52 14.77
CA PRO A 104 -8.58 2.25 14.09
C PRO A 104 -7.41 2.65 14.99
N SER A 105 -7.71 3.03 16.24
CA SER A 105 -6.69 3.42 17.21
C SER A 105 -5.77 2.25 17.53
N LYS A 106 -6.35 1.05 17.71
CA LYS A 106 -5.57 -0.17 17.96
C LYS A 106 -4.75 -0.60 16.75
N TYR A 107 -5.30 -0.53 15.54
CA TYR A 107 -4.48 -0.81 14.34
C TYR A 107 -3.32 0.19 14.17
N SER A 108 -3.52 1.45 14.57
CA SER A 108 -2.45 2.47 14.55
C SER A 108 -1.35 2.16 15.56
N GLU A 109 -1.72 1.74 16.78
CA GLU A 109 -0.79 1.26 17.81
C GLU A 109 -0.02 0.02 17.32
N ALA A 110 -0.71 -0.95 16.72
CA ALA A 110 -0.08 -2.12 16.12
C ALA A 110 0.92 -1.75 15.01
N LEU A 111 0.58 -0.78 14.14
CA LEU A 111 1.49 -0.28 13.09
C LEU A 111 2.74 0.42 13.63
N ALA A 112 2.64 1.07 14.80
CA ALA A 112 3.76 1.70 15.47
C ALA A 112 4.75 0.68 16.04
N LEU A 113 4.23 -0.45 16.54
CA LEU A 113 5.02 -1.57 17.07
C LEU A 113 5.55 -2.50 15.97
N CYS A 114 4.77 -2.68 14.89
CA CYS A 114 5.05 -3.63 13.83
C CYS A 114 6.34 -3.25 13.09
N PRO A 115 7.34 -4.15 13.04
CA PRO A 115 8.59 -3.89 12.31
C PRO A 115 8.34 -3.44 10.88
N MET A 116 9.11 -2.45 10.40
CA MET A 116 8.97 -1.91 9.03
C MET A 116 9.20 -2.96 7.94
N ARG A 117 9.92 -4.04 8.28
CA ARG A 117 10.18 -5.17 7.37
C ARG A 117 9.08 -6.22 7.34
N SER A 118 8.18 -6.24 8.32
CA SER A 118 7.06 -7.18 8.41
C SER A 118 5.94 -6.75 7.46
N LYS A 119 6.26 -6.71 6.16
CA LYS A 119 5.41 -6.14 5.11
C LYS A 119 4.02 -6.77 5.08
N LYS A 120 3.93 -8.10 5.16
CA LYS A 120 2.65 -8.83 5.16
C LYS A 120 1.73 -8.33 6.28
N GLU A 121 2.24 -8.30 7.50
CA GLU A 121 1.48 -7.82 8.67
C GLU A 121 1.07 -6.34 8.53
N ARG A 122 1.97 -5.48 8.04
CA ARG A 122 1.65 -4.06 7.80
C ARG A 122 0.55 -3.88 6.75
N VAL A 123 0.55 -4.68 5.68
CA VAL A 123 -0.51 -4.67 4.65
C VAL A 123 -1.87 -4.97 5.30
N VAL A 124 -1.94 -6.01 6.14
CA VAL A 124 -3.17 -6.38 6.85
C VAL A 124 -3.65 -5.25 7.76
N LEU A 125 -2.76 -4.70 8.58
CA LEU A 125 -3.09 -3.61 9.51
C LEU A 125 -3.63 -2.36 8.79
N TYR A 126 -2.95 -1.91 7.73
CA TYR A 126 -3.43 -0.78 6.93
C TYR A 126 -4.77 -1.12 6.27
N SER A 127 -4.92 -2.32 5.70
CA SER A 127 -6.16 -2.72 5.05
C SER A 127 -7.33 -2.74 6.06
N ASN A 128 -7.13 -3.28 7.26
CA ASN A 128 -8.16 -3.33 8.31
C ASN A 128 -8.52 -1.94 8.82
N ARG A 129 -7.53 -1.05 8.96
CA ARG A 129 -7.78 0.36 9.31
C ARG A 129 -8.56 1.08 8.21
N ALA A 130 -8.26 0.81 6.92
CA ALA A 130 -9.05 1.31 5.79
C ALA A 130 -10.52 0.85 5.86
N GLN A 131 -10.77 -0.41 6.24
CA GLN A 131 -12.14 -0.89 6.45
C GLN A 131 -12.87 -0.08 7.52
N CYS A 132 -12.22 0.18 8.65
CA CYS A 132 -12.84 0.98 9.71
C CYS A 132 -13.15 2.40 9.21
N ASN A 133 -12.23 3.01 8.46
CA ASN A 133 -12.43 4.34 7.88
C ASN A 133 -13.60 4.38 6.88
N LEU A 134 -13.83 3.31 6.10
CA LEU A 134 -15.01 3.20 5.23
C LEU A 134 -16.31 3.21 6.03
N LEU A 135 -16.39 2.33 7.05
CA LEU A 135 -17.56 2.22 7.92
C LEU A 135 -17.85 3.54 8.68
N LEU A 136 -16.80 4.27 9.04
CA LEU A 136 -16.90 5.59 9.67
C LEU A 136 -17.16 6.74 8.68
N GLN A 137 -17.41 6.45 7.40
CA GLN A 137 -17.66 7.43 6.35
C GLN A 137 -16.51 8.43 6.14
N GLN A 138 -15.26 7.95 6.27
CA GLN A 138 -14.02 8.72 6.09
C GLN A 138 -13.25 8.24 4.84
N PRO A 139 -13.75 8.54 3.63
CA PRO A 139 -13.22 7.96 2.39
C PRO A 139 -11.76 8.37 2.09
N LEU A 140 -11.35 9.60 2.42
CA LEU A 140 -9.97 10.04 2.20
C LEU A 140 -8.96 9.26 3.05
N ALA A 141 -9.29 8.97 4.30
CA ALA A 141 -8.45 8.16 5.19
C ALA A 141 -8.41 6.70 4.72
N ALA A 142 -9.54 6.15 4.27
CA ALA A 142 -9.61 4.82 3.68
C ALA A 142 -8.74 4.70 2.41
N ILE A 143 -8.75 5.71 1.54
CA ILE A 143 -7.90 5.74 0.33
C ILE A 143 -6.42 5.74 0.70
N SER A 144 -6.00 6.57 1.66
CA SER A 144 -4.61 6.63 2.08
C SER A 144 -4.14 5.28 2.65
N ASP A 145 -4.90 4.69 3.58
CA ASP A 145 -4.55 3.40 4.18
C ASP A 145 -4.53 2.26 3.15
N ALA A 146 -5.54 2.18 2.28
CA ALA A 146 -5.58 1.16 1.24
C ALA A 146 -4.44 1.33 0.23
N THR A 147 -4.04 2.57 -0.08
CA THR A 147 -2.90 2.86 -0.96
C THR A 147 -1.58 2.43 -0.32
N ARG A 148 -1.33 2.76 0.96
CA ARG A 148 -0.15 2.27 1.70
C ARG A 148 -0.08 0.75 1.69
N ALA A 149 -1.19 0.06 1.96
CA ALA A 149 -1.26 -1.40 1.87
C ALA A 149 -0.86 -1.92 0.47
N LEU A 150 -1.36 -1.30 -0.61
CA LEU A 150 -1.06 -1.70 -1.98
C LEU A 150 0.39 -1.40 -2.42
N CYS A 151 0.99 -0.33 -1.90
CA CYS A 151 2.39 0.04 -2.13
C CYS A 151 3.38 -0.90 -1.42
N ILE A 152 3.02 -1.38 -0.22
CA ILE A 152 3.86 -2.30 0.57
C ILE A 152 3.75 -3.75 0.08
N HIS A 153 2.56 -4.14 -0.41
CA HIS A 153 2.29 -5.50 -0.86
C HIS A 153 3.29 -5.95 -1.95
N SER A 154 3.62 -7.24 -1.92
CA SER A 154 4.52 -7.85 -2.90
C SER A 154 3.85 -9.09 -3.46
N PRO A 155 3.47 -9.11 -4.74
CA PRO A 155 3.65 -8.06 -5.77
C PRO A 155 2.83 -6.76 -5.54
N ILE A 156 3.36 -5.61 -5.96
CA ILE A 156 2.72 -4.28 -5.77
C ILE A 156 1.33 -4.25 -6.43
N ASN A 157 0.36 -3.57 -5.78
CA ASN A 157 -1.02 -3.41 -6.28
C ASN A 157 -1.80 -4.72 -6.47
N ARG A 158 -1.48 -5.78 -5.73
CA ARG A 158 -2.13 -7.10 -5.85
C ARG A 158 -2.82 -7.60 -4.57
N HIS A 159 -3.20 -6.69 -3.68
CA HIS A 159 -3.94 -7.05 -2.46
C HIS A 159 -5.43 -6.82 -2.65
N ALA A 160 -6.20 -7.89 -2.90
CA ALA A 160 -7.61 -7.82 -3.28
C ALA A 160 -8.47 -7.00 -2.30
N LYS A 161 -8.37 -7.27 -0.98
CA LYS A 161 -9.13 -6.54 0.04
C LYS A 161 -8.85 -5.03 0.01
N SER A 162 -7.60 -4.61 -0.16
CA SER A 162 -7.26 -3.18 -0.26
C SER A 162 -7.75 -2.54 -1.57
N LEU A 163 -7.70 -3.26 -2.69
CA LEU A 163 -8.26 -2.78 -3.96
C LEU A 163 -9.76 -2.53 -3.81
N TRP A 164 -10.50 -3.49 -3.24
CA TRP A 164 -11.93 -3.37 -3.02
C TRP A 164 -12.28 -2.19 -2.11
N ARG A 165 -11.60 -2.09 -0.96
CA ARG A 165 -11.80 -1.00 0.00
C ARG A 165 -11.52 0.37 -0.63
N ARG A 166 -10.48 0.49 -1.47
CA ARG A 166 -10.17 1.75 -2.15
C ARG A 166 -11.19 2.07 -3.26
N ALA A 167 -11.69 1.06 -3.98
CA ALA A 167 -12.75 1.23 -4.97
C ALA A 167 -14.03 1.80 -4.33
N GLN A 168 -14.42 1.29 -3.16
CA GLN A 168 -15.57 1.79 -2.38
C GLN A 168 -15.34 3.24 -1.93
N ALA A 169 -14.15 3.55 -1.41
CA ALA A 169 -13.84 4.91 -0.99
C ALA A 169 -13.85 5.92 -2.16
N TYR A 170 -13.37 5.51 -3.34
CA TYR A 170 -13.47 6.33 -4.56
C TYR A 170 -14.92 6.53 -5.01
N ASP A 171 -15.78 5.52 -4.90
CA ASP A 171 -17.20 5.63 -5.20
C ASP A 171 -17.88 6.68 -4.30
N MET A 172 -17.58 6.66 -2.99
CA MET A 172 -18.09 7.65 -2.03
C MET A 172 -17.69 9.10 -2.39
N LEU A 173 -16.55 9.29 -3.06
CA LEU A 173 -16.07 10.59 -3.52
C LEU A 173 -16.53 10.96 -4.95
N GLY A 174 -17.27 10.09 -5.63
CA GLY A 174 -17.69 10.29 -7.03
C GLY A 174 -16.53 10.16 -8.04
N LEU A 175 -15.41 9.55 -7.64
CA LEU A 175 -14.23 9.32 -8.48
C LEU A 175 -14.41 8.04 -9.29
N ALA A 176 -15.32 8.13 -10.28
CA ALA A 176 -15.83 6.95 -10.99
C ALA A 176 -14.76 6.19 -11.78
N LYS A 177 -13.78 6.88 -12.35
CA LYS A 177 -12.72 6.24 -13.14
C LYS A 177 -11.78 5.44 -12.25
N GLU A 178 -11.38 6.03 -11.14
CA GLU A 178 -10.50 5.45 -10.12
C GLU A 178 -11.17 4.25 -9.46
N SER A 179 -12.45 4.40 -9.06
CA SER A 179 -13.26 3.31 -8.51
C SER A 179 -13.38 2.14 -9.49
N LEU A 180 -13.66 2.43 -10.77
CA LEU A 180 -13.76 1.39 -11.80
C LEU A 180 -12.44 0.63 -12.00
N LEU A 181 -11.30 1.34 -12.05
CA LEU A 181 -9.99 0.73 -12.23
C LEU A 181 -9.64 -0.23 -11.08
N ASP A 182 -9.86 0.20 -9.83
CA ASP A 182 -9.62 -0.66 -8.66
C ASP A 182 -10.58 -1.86 -8.62
N ALA A 183 -11.85 -1.68 -9.00
CA ALA A 183 -12.82 -2.78 -9.07
C ALA A 183 -12.43 -3.83 -10.13
N ILE A 184 -11.95 -3.40 -11.29
CA ILE A 184 -11.45 -4.31 -12.34
C ILE A 184 -10.21 -5.07 -11.85
N LEU A 185 -9.28 -4.37 -11.19
CA LEU A 185 -8.09 -5.00 -10.62
C LEU A 185 -8.47 -6.01 -9.53
N PHE A 186 -9.43 -5.68 -8.66
CA PHE A 186 -9.96 -6.60 -7.66
C PHE A 186 -10.50 -7.88 -8.30
N ILE A 187 -11.33 -7.76 -9.33
CA ILE A 187 -11.88 -8.92 -10.06
C ILE A 187 -10.76 -9.78 -10.66
N ASN A 188 -9.73 -9.14 -11.23
CA ASN A 188 -8.58 -9.84 -11.76
C ASN A 188 -7.75 -10.55 -10.68
N GLU A 189 -7.65 -10.01 -9.47
CA GLU A 189 -6.99 -10.70 -8.35
C GLU A 189 -7.83 -11.88 -7.84
N CYS A 190 -9.16 -11.74 -7.73
CA CYS A 190 -10.04 -12.84 -7.36
C CYS A 190 -9.99 -14.00 -8.35
N SER A 191 -9.83 -13.72 -9.66
CA SER A 191 -9.73 -14.78 -10.67
C SER A 191 -8.38 -15.51 -10.66
N GLN A 192 -7.35 -14.90 -10.08
CA GLN A 192 -6.00 -15.45 -10.00
C GLN A 192 -5.65 -16.02 -8.62
N SER A 193 -6.49 -15.80 -7.60
CA SER A 193 -6.20 -16.22 -6.23
C SER A 193 -6.36 -17.73 -6.03
N SER A 194 -5.39 -18.34 -5.35
CA SER A 194 -5.43 -19.74 -4.90
C SER A 194 -6.13 -19.93 -3.54
N ASP A 195 -6.62 -18.85 -2.95
CA ASP A 195 -7.29 -18.85 -1.65
C ASP A 195 -8.59 -19.66 -1.74
N PRO A 196 -8.81 -20.71 -0.93
CA PRO A 196 -10.03 -21.50 -0.92
C PRO A 196 -11.31 -20.65 -0.86
N ASP A 197 -11.33 -19.58 -0.08
CA ASP A 197 -12.54 -18.77 0.12
C ASP A 197 -12.89 -17.92 -1.12
N LEU A 198 -11.86 -17.38 -1.79
CA LEU A 198 -12.02 -16.70 -3.09
C LEU A 198 -12.16 -17.68 -4.27
N SER A 199 -11.57 -18.88 -4.17
CA SER A 199 -11.51 -19.89 -5.24
C SER A 199 -12.71 -20.85 -5.27
N LEU A 200 -13.48 -20.95 -4.18
CA LEU A 200 -14.80 -21.61 -4.16
C LEU A 200 -15.78 -20.98 -5.17
N ARG A 201 -15.52 -19.74 -5.63
CA ARG A 201 -16.27 -19.05 -6.69
C ARG A 201 -15.58 -19.14 -8.06
N GLN A 202 -15.09 -20.33 -8.47
CA GLN A 202 -14.48 -20.55 -9.79
C GLN A 202 -15.18 -19.76 -10.91
N ASN A 203 -14.47 -18.76 -11.44
CA ASN A 203 -14.83 -17.94 -12.59
C ASN A 203 -16.09 -17.07 -12.48
N LYS A 204 -16.62 -16.82 -11.28
CA LYS A 204 -17.75 -15.89 -11.09
C LYS A 204 -17.31 -14.64 -10.34
N VAL A 205 -17.44 -13.50 -11.01
CA VAL A 205 -17.32 -12.18 -10.40
C VAL A 205 -18.35 -12.09 -9.27
N PRO A 206 -17.97 -11.65 -8.04
CA PRO A 206 -18.94 -11.42 -6.99
C PRO A 206 -20.00 -10.41 -7.43
N ASP A 207 -21.27 -10.68 -7.16
CA ASP A 207 -22.39 -9.85 -7.65
C ASP A 207 -22.23 -8.37 -7.25
N TYR A 208 -21.71 -8.10 -6.05
CA TYR A 208 -21.44 -6.74 -5.58
C TYR A 208 -20.37 -6.03 -6.43
N ALA A 209 -19.36 -6.75 -6.90
CA ALA A 209 -18.29 -6.20 -7.74
C ALA A 209 -18.81 -5.93 -9.15
N GLU A 210 -19.66 -6.81 -9.69
CA GLU A 210 -20.35 -6.58 -10.96
C GLU A 210 -21.26 -5.34 -10.89
N ARG A 211 -22.03 -5.19 -9.81
CA ARG A 211 -22.88 -4.01 -9.58
C ARG A 211 -22.04 -2.73 -9.55
N LEU A 212 -20.95 -2.71 -8.79
CA LEU A 212 -20.08 -1.54 -8.71
C LEU A 212 -19.47 -1.21 -10.08
N VAL A 213 -18.95 -2.20 -10.81
CA VAL A 213 -18.39 -2.00 -12.15
C VAL A 213 -19.43 -1.41 -13.11
N LYS A 214 -20.66 -1.96 -13.15
CA LYS A 214 -21.75 -1.42 -13.98
C LYS A 214 -22.09 0.03 -13.61
N LYS A 215 -22.18 0.33 -12.30
CA LYS A 215 -22.43 1.69 -11.78
C LYS A 215 -21.34 2.64 -12.28
N GLN A 216 -20.07 2.30 -12.08
CA GLN A 216 -18.95 3.18 -12.44
C GLN A 216 -18.73 3.30 -13.95
N MET A 217 -18.96 2.24 -14.74
CA MET A 217 -18.88 2.31 -16.20
C MET A 217 -19.88 3.32 -16.77
N ARG A 218 -21.10 3.36 -16.22
CA ARG A 218 -22.13 4.36 -16.58
C ARG A 218 -21.70 5.77 -16.17
N ALA A 219 -21.22 5.94 -14.94
CA ALA A 219 -20.80 7.24 -14.40
C ALA A 219 -19.56 7.82 -15.09
N ALA A 220 -18.59 6.99 -15.48
CA ALA A 220 -17.35 7.41 -16.13
C ALA A 220 -17.53 7.79 -17.61
N TRP A 221 -18.71 7.57 -18.19
CA TRP A 221 -19.04 7.83 -19.60
C TRP A 221 -18.07 7.17 -20.61
N LEU A 222 -17.28 6.18 -20.18
CA LEU A 222 -16.24 5.52 -20.98
C LEU A 222 -16.82 4.88 -22.27
N PHE A 223 -18.12 4.56 -22.27
CA PHE A 223 -18.82 3.99 -23.41
C PHE A 223 -19.89 4.92 -24.00
N ARG A 224 -19.90 6.23 -23.67
CA ARG A 224 -20.91 7.17 -24.18
C ARG A 224 -20.97 7.14 -25.71
N GLU A 225 -19.82 7.23 -26.38
CA GLU A 225 -19.74 7.19 -27.85
C GLU A 225 -20.14 5.83 -28.43
N ALA A 226 -19.74 4.72 -27.80
CA ALA A 226 -20.13 3.38 -28.23
C ALA A 226 -21.65 3.16 -28.07
N ALA A 227 -22.23 3.62 -26.97
CA ALA A 227 -23.67 3.56 -26.71
C ALA A 227 -24.47 4.41 -27.70
N ILE A 228 -23.96 5.58 -28.12
CA ILE A 228 -24.57 6.42 -29.16
C ILE A 228 -24.52 5.73 -30.54
N LYS A 229 -23.38 5.10 -30.88
CA LYS A 229 -23.17 4.46 -32.20
C LYS A 229 -23.94 3.16 -32.38
N HIS A 230 -24.17 2.39 -31.31
CA HIS A 230 -24.84 1.09 -31.39
C HIS A 230 -26.35 1.14 -31.16
N GLY A 231 -26.96 2.33 -31.19
CA GLY A 231 -28.38 2.51 -30.89
C GLY A 231 -28.60 2.39 -29.39
N GLY A 232 -28.77 3.55 -28.73
CA GLY A 232 -28.76 3.69 -27.28
C GLY A 232 -29.44 2.53 -26.57
N VAL A 233 -28.72 1.89 -25.66
CA VAL A 233 -29.36 1.12 -24.59
C VAL A 233 -30.12 2.16 -23.76
N GLN A 234 -31.37 2.41 -24.12
CA GLN A 234 -32.35 3.01 -23.23
C GLN A 234 -32.54 2.01 -22.09
N CYS A 235 -31.73 2.13 -21.04
CA CYS A 235 -32.23 1.77 -19.72
C CYS A 235 -33.08 2.96 -19.31
N GLU A 236 -34.40 2.78 -19.34
CA GLU A 236 -35.33 3.79 -18.81
C GLU A 236 -34.83 4.26 -17.45
N GLY A 237 -34.77 5.58 -17.31
CA GLY A 237 -34.41 6.21 -16.07
C GLY A 237 -35.50 5.91 -15.05
N ASP A 238 -35.13 5.14 -14.03
CA ASP A 238 -35.76 5.32 -12.73
C ASP A 238 -35.03 6.46 -12.02
N ALA A 239 -35.37 7.68 -12.44
CA ALA A 239 -35.12 8.89 -11.69
C ALA A 239 -36.28 9.04 -10.69
N GLY A 240 -36.41 8.11 -9.74
CA GLY A 240 -37.63 8.08 -8.94
C GLY A 240 -37.84 6.94 -7.96
N ASP A 241 -36.82 6.34 -7.35
CA ASP A 241 -37.01 5.58 -6.11
C ASP A 241 -35.95 6.05 -5.10
N MET A 242 -36.35 6.94 -4.17
CA MET A 242 -36.63 6.64 -2.76
C MET A 242 -35.50 5.84 -2.11
N TYR A 243 -34.99 6.37 -0.98
CA TYR A 243 -34.06 5.69 -0.08
C TYR A 243 -34.57 4.28 0.29
N GLY A 244 -34.28 3.31 -0.57
CA GLY A 244 -34.43 1.89 -0.30
C GLY A 244 -33.21 1.47 0.48
N GLN A 245 -33.44 1.08 1.73
CA GLN A 245 -32.47 0.43 2.58
C GLN A 245 -32.19 -0.96 1.99
N GLU A 246 -31.43 -1.00 0.89
CA GLU A 246 -30.90 -2.23 0.33
C GLU A 246 -29.76 -2.66 1.25
N THR A 247 -29.95 -3.81 1.90
CA THR A 247 -28.97 -4.39 2.81
C THR A 247 -27.65 -4.56 2.04
N ASP A 248 -26.65 -3.79 2.46
CA ASP A 248 -25.28 -3.84 1.95
C ASP A 248 -24.63 -5.14 2.44
N ASP A 249 -24.99 -6.26 1.81
CA ASP A 249 -24.38 -7.57 2.10
C ASP A 249 -22.86 -7.54 1.82
N SER A 250 -22.37 -6.53 1.10
CA SER A 250 -20.95 -6.28 0.78
C SER A 250 -20.15 -5.67 1.96
N GLU A 251 -20.81 -5.09 2.95
CA GLU A 251 -20.17 -4.38 4.08
C GLU A 251 -19.36 -5.33 4.98
N TRP A 252 -19.79 -6.59 5.08
CA TRP A 252 -19.21 -7.60 5.98
C TRP A 252 -18.44 -8.72 5.27
N GLU A 253 -18.67 -8.97 3.96
CA GLU A 253 -18.03 -10.07 3.22
C GLU A 253 -16.50 -9.95 3.14
N THR A 254 -15.92 -8.76 3.27
CA THR A 254 -14.44 -8.58 3.29
C THR A 254 -13.87 -8.35 4.68
N ALA A 255 -14.72 -8.31 5.71
CA ALA A 255 -14.33 -7.95 7.08
C ALA A 255 -14.01 -9.17 7.94
N SER A 256 -14.69 -10.28 7.72
CA SER A 256 -14.42 -11.56 8.39
C SER A 256 -13.39 -12.35 7.58
N GLU A 257 -12.14 -12.35 8.04
CA GLU A 257 -11.43 -13.59 8.34
C GLU A 257 -10.05 -13.27 8.89
N SER A 258 -9.76 -13.87 10.05
CA SER A 258 -8.48 -13.80 10.72
C SER A 258 -7.40 -14.40 9.83
N ASP A 259 -6.41 -13.60 9.43
CA ASP A 259 -5.11 -14.05 8.92
C ASP A 259 -4.30 -14.78 10.04
N ILE A 260 -4.91 -15.74 10.72
CA ILE A 260 -4.19 -16.82 11.41
C ILE A 260 -3.88 -17.87 10.33
N GLY A 261 -3.27 -17.41 9.23
CA GLY A 261 -2.59 -18.28 8.29
C GLY A 261 -1.39 -18.85 9.02
N ASN A 262 -1.43 -20.15 9.25
CA ASN A 262 -0.46 -20.95 9.99
C ASN A 262 0.89 -21.07 9.22
N ASP A 263 1.48 -19.95 8.82
CA ASP A 263 2.61 -19.86 7.88
C ASP A 263 3.87 -19.23 8.54
N GLU A 264 3.84 -19.04 9.86
CA GLU A 264 4.93 -18.43 10.63
C GLU A 264 6.20 -19.29 10.74
N ARG A 265 6.21 -20.52 10.18
CA ARG A 265 7.39 -21.40 10.29
C ARG A 265 8.35 -21.37 9.09
N ASP A 266 7.97 -20.86 7.92
CA ASP A 266 8.81 -21.00 6.70
C ASP A 266 9.21 -19.70 5.98
N ASP A 267 8.69 -18.53 6.36
CA ASP A 267 8.86 -17.30 5.57
C ASP A 267 10.21 -16.58 5.79
N PHE A 268 10.85 -16.80 6.95
CA PHE A 268 12.16 -16.20 7.26
C PHE A 268 13.26 -16.69 6.29
N GLY A 269 13.18 -17.95 5.84
CA GLY A 269 14.20 -18.55 4.99
C GLY A 269 14.23 -18.04 3.55
N LYS A 270 13.13 -17.48 3.03
CA LYS A 270 13.03 -17.01 1.64
C LYS A 270 13.43 -15.55 1.48
N ASN A 271 12.97 -14.69 2.38
CA ASN A 271 13.32 -13.27 2.37
C ASN A 271 14.78 -13.02 2.81
N ASP A 272 15.29 -13.81 3.77
CA ASP A 272 16.70 -13.77 4.21
C ASP A 272 17.66 -14.31 3.13
N ARG A 273 17.23 -15.29 2.31
CA ARG A 273 18.02 -15.79 1.16
C ARG A 273 18.20 -14.75 0.08
N ALA A 274 17.14 -14.01 -0.27
CA ALA A 274 17.22 -12.91 -1.24
C ALA A 274 18.11 -11.77 -0.71
N TRP A 275 18.06 -11.49 0.60
CA TRP A 275 18.84 -10.42 1.23
C TRP A 275 20.32 -10.78 1.39
N LYS A 276 20.64 -12.01 1.81
CA LYS A 276 22.01 -12.55 1.83
C LYS A 276 22.63 -12.57 0.44
N ALA A 277 21.88 -13.00 -0.58
CA ALA A 277 22.36 -13.00 -1.96
C ALA A 277 22.71 -11.58 -2.46
N ASP A 278 21.99 -10.55 -2.02
CA ASP A 278 22.26 -9.17 -2.43
C ASP A 278 23.43 -8.53 -1.66
N ILE A 279 23.63 -8.90 -0.39
CA ILE A 279 24.81 -8.52 0.40
C ILE A 279 26.06 -9.19 -0.15
N GLU A 280 26.04 -10.51 -0.38
CA GLU A 280 27.17 -11.24 -0.95
C GLU A 280 27.54 -10.76 -2.37
N ARG A 281 26.55 -10.31 -3.15
CA ARG A 281 26.79 -9.72 -4.48
C ARG A 281 27.49 -8.37 -4.36
N LYS A 282 27.09 -7.52 -3.39
CA LYS A 282 27.71 -6.22 -3.13
C LYS A 282 29.11 -6.37 -2.53
N GLU A 283 29.32 -7.32 -1.62
CA GLU A 283 30.65 -7.61 -1.07
C GLU A 283 31.61 -8.16 -2.12
N ARG A 284 31.13 -9.04 -3.02
CA ARG A 284 31.94 -9.51 -4.15
C ARG A 284 32.32 -8.39 -5.12
N TYR A 285 31.39 -7.48 -5.41
CA TYR A 285 31.67 -6.32 -6.26
C TYR A 285 32.70 -5.38 -5.62
N ASN A 286 32.55 -5.07 -4.33
CA ASN A 286 33.51 -4.23 -3.61
C ASN A 286 34.89 -4.89 -3.49
N LYS A 287 34.95 -6.20 -3.26
CA LYS A 287 36.20 -6.96 -3.17
C LYS A 287 36.92 -7.02 -4.52
N ALA A 288 36.19 -7.19 -5.63
CA ALA A 288 36.75 -7.12 -6.97
C ALA A 288 37.32 -5.72 -7.28
N MET A 289 36.58 -4.66 -6.96
CA MET A 289 37.04 -3.29 -7.20
C MET A 289 38.30 -2.93 -6.40
N THR A 290 38.40 -3.39 -5.14
CA THR A 290 39.62 -3.19 -4.32
C THR A 290 40.82 -4.01 -4.81
N LYS A 291 40.57 -5.13 -5.51
CA LYS A 291 41.63 -5.96 -6.09
C LYS A 291 42.19 -5.32 -7.37
N ASP A 292 41.31 -4.76 -8.22
CA ASP A 292 41.70 -4.05 -9.43
C ASP A 292 42.47 -2.76 -9.13
N MET A 293 42.08 -2.01 -8.07
CA MET A 293 42.86 -0.85 -7.60
C MET A 293 44.26 -1.24 -7.10
N LYS A 294 44.39 -2.37 -6.40
CA LYS A 294 45.70 -2.86 -5.91
C LYS A 294 46.59 -3.38 -7.05
N GLN A 295 46.00 -4.00 -8.08
CA GLN A 295 46.76 -4.43 -9.26
C GLN A 295 47.18 -3.24 -10.13
N GLY A 296 46.36 -2.19 -10.25
CA GLY A 296 46.75 -0.96 -10.95
C GLY A 296 47.91 -0.22 -10.26
N TYR A 297 47.91 -0.16 -8.92
CA TYR A 297 49.01 0.46 -8.16
C TYR A 297 50.32 -0.35 -8.21
N ASN A 298 50.25 -1.68 -8.21
CA ASN A 298 51.44 -2.53 -8.35
C ASN A 298 52.02 -2.53 -9.77
N MET A 299 51.21 -2.27 -10.79
CA MET A 299 51.69 -2.20 -12.17
C MET A 299 52.36 -0.86 -12.46
N LEU A 300 51.87 0.26 -11.88
CA LEU A 300 52.55 1.56 -11.96
C LEU A 300 53.91 1.58 -11.23
N LEU A 301 54.03 0.89 -10.10
CA LEU A 301 55.29 0.82 -9.36
C LEU A 301 56.37 -0.05 -10.02
N MET A 302 56.02 -0.84 -11.05
CA MET A 302 56.99 -1.64 -11.80
C MET A 302 57.44 -0.99 -13.12
N GLU A 303 56.81 0.11 -13.55
CA GLU A 303 57.24 0.89 -14.72
C GLU A 303 58.20 2.04 -14.36
N ASP A 304 58.31 2.43 -13.08
CA ASP A 304 59.22 3.48 -12.61
C ASP A 304 60.61 2.96 -12.15
N GLU A 305 60.87 1.65 -12.22
CA GLU A 305 62.17 1.02 -11.86
C GLU A 305 62.92 0.35 -13.04
N ALA A 306 62.60 0.71 -14.29
CA ALA A 306 63.30 0.22 -15.49
C ALA A 306 64.10 1.30 -16.24
#